data_AF-A0A1H5NCT7-F1
#
_entry.id   AF-A0A1H5NCT7-F1
#
_cell.length_a   1.000
_cell.length_b   1.000
_cell.length_c   1.000
_cell.angle_alpha   90.00
_cell.angle_beta   90.00
_cell.angle_gamma   90.00
#
_symmetry.space_group_name_H-M   'P 1'
#
loop_
_entity.id
_entity.type
_entity.pdbx_description
1 polymer ?
#
loop_
_entity_poly.entity_id
_entity_poly.type
_entity_poly.pdbx_seq_one_letter_code
_entity_poly.pdbx_strand_id
1 'polypeptide(L)'
;MGRKARDPEQTGKEPTPPWKPDEPCPCGSDHLYAQCFLGIDGRAYKSPIGRRPPGPQTGFSHARCYMGWSHDCDQQISGEHFISASVLTQLGGPKVKLNGVPWLAADETKILPISSLTGNILCKRHNEAFSQLDAMAGKFFAALKLNHDDIFDRKTLSRRWKWLLFSGEELELWFLKAAIGLFHSGNVAKDKTKLSDTQTINPQCYDILYGGILPAPCGLYVEPIHISEQINQFQLQPLSDDAGQRMVGLRMTYMSFALTLLFDPAATYGPSATVSKTYRPSYLMVRNAKRTHTVMLTWTPTTSTMRGVVRASFWKSTDCVTARFSEAGACSGGGSEEVISGRVWSMSCHLP
;
A
#
# COMPACT_ATOMS: atom_id res chain seq x y z
N MET A 1 33.02 -11.14 4.96
CA MET A 1 32.21 -11.62 3.83
C MET A 1 30.74 -11.57 4.20
N GLY A 2 29.99 -10.59 3.69
CA GLY A 2 28.55 -10.49 3.99
C GLY A 2 27.81 -11.68 3.38
N ARG A 3 26.99 -12.38 4.15
CA ARG A 3 26.10 -13.43 3.62
C ARG A 3 25.31 -12.83 2.47
N LYS A 4 25.50 -13.32 1.24
CA LYS A 4 24.54 -13.07 0.16
C LYS A 4 23.20 -13.59 0.70
N ALA A 5 22.20 -12.72 0.88
CA ALA A 5 20.85 -13.22 1.11
C ALA A 5 20.55 -14.04 -0.12
N ARG A 6 20.36 -15.34 0.09
CA ARG A 6 19.88 -16.18 -0.97
C ARG A 6 18.45 -15.74 -1.24
N ASP A 7 18.13 -15.56 -2.51
CA ASP A 7 16.82 -15.08 -2.92
C ASP A 7 15.73 -16.05 -2.40
N PRO A 8 14.68 -15.58 -1.72
CA PRO A 8 13.57 -16.41 -1.26
C PRO A 8 12.90 -17.25 -2.37
N GLU A 9 12.90 -16.80 -3.63
CA GLU A 9 12.38 -17.57 -4.78
C GLU A 9 13.32 -18.71 -5.17
N GLN A 10 14.63 -18.48 -5.05
CA GLN A 10 15.64 -19.52 -5.35
C GLN A 10 15.75 -20.55 -4.23
N THR A 11 15.34 -20.18 -3.01
CA THR A 11 15.49 -21.04 -1.83
C THR A 11 14.19 -21.62 -1.31
N GLY A 12 13.04 -21.08 -1.74
CA GLY A 12 11.73 -21.38 -1.17
C GLY A 12 11.60 -20.98 0.32
N LYS A 13 12.57 -20.22 0.86
CA LYS A 13 12.62 -19.87 2.28
C LYS A 13 12.28 -18.40 2.47
N GLU A 14 11.36 -18.14 3.41
CA GLU A 14 11.05 -16.78 3.79
C GLU A 14 12.31 -16.04 4.30
N PRO A 15 12.44 -14.73 3.99
CA PRO A 15 13.46 -13.89 4.58
C PRO A 15 13.44 -13.98 6.11
N THR A 16 14.53 -14.39 6.74
CA THR A 16 14.63 -14.32 8.20
C THR A 16 14.85 -12.87 8.64
N PRO A 17 14.00 -12.31 9.51
CA PRO A 17 14.23 -10.98 10.07
C PRO A 17 15.59 -10.92 10.78
N PRO A 18 16.32 -9.79 10.68
CA PRO A 18 17.68 -9.71 11.21
C PRO A 18 17.74 -9.52 12.73
N TRP A 19 16.60 -9.23 13.38
CA TRP A 19 16.52 -8.85 14.78
C TRP A 19 16.51 -10.07 15.70
N LYS A 20 17.26 -9.98 16.80
CA LYS A 20 17.25 -10.99 17.86
C LYS A 20 16.21 -10.66 18.93
N PRO A 21 15.68 -11.65 19.66
CA PRO A 21 14.67 -11.45 20.71
C PRO A 21 15.07 -10.41 21.78
N ASP A 22 16.36 -10.35 22.12
CA ASP A 22 16.95 -9.50 23.16
C ASP A 22 17.42 -8.12 22.66
N GLU A 23 17.22 -7.80 21.38
CA GLU A 23 17.55 -6.49 20.81
C GLU A 23 16.37 -5.51 20.96
N PRO A 24 16.64 -4.18 20.96
CA PRO A 24 15.60 -3.17 20.91
C PRO A 24 14.66 -3.39 19.74
N CYS A 25 13.37 -3.17 19.96
CA CYS A 25 12.36 -3.42 18.95
C CYS A 25 12.54 -2.49 17.73
N PRO A 26 12.50 -3.02 16.48
CA PRO A 26 12.62 -2.21 15.27
C PRO A 26 11.49 -1.22 15.03
N CYS A 27 10.38 -1.29 15.78
CA CYS A 27 9.31 -0.31 15.67
C CYS A 27 9.65 1.03 16.35
N GLY A 28 10.76 1.08 17.10
CA GLY A 28 11.17 2.24 17.89
C GLY A 28 10.42 2.38 19.21
N SER A 29 9.83 1.30 19.74
CA SER A 29 9.36 1.26 21.12
C SER A 29 10.55 1.05 22.06
N ASP A 30 10.37 1.45 23.33
CA ASP A 30 11.36 1.20 24.39
C ASP A 30 11.35 -0.27 24.88
N HIS A 31 10.69 -1.17 24.14
CA HIS A 31 10.58 -2.59 24.47
C HIS A 31 11.59 -3.43 23.65
N LEU A 32 11.91 -4.61 24.18
CA LEU A 32 12.67 -5.62 23.42
C LEU A 32 11.82 -6.19 22.28
N TYR A 33 12.47 -6.65 21.21
CA TYR A 33 11.80 -7.31 20.09
C TYR A 33 10.91 -8.48 20.54
N ALA A 34 11.40 -9.29 21.50
CA ALA A 34 10.65 -10.39 22.11
C ALA A 34 9.33 -9.94 22.77
N GLN A 35 9.34 -8.76 23.39
CA GLN A 35 8.20 -8.26 24.17
C GLN A 35 7.17 -7.56 23.30
N CYS A 36 7.62 -6.99 22.17
CA CYS A 36 6.79 -6.10 21.37
C CYS A 36 6.22 -6.79 20.11
N PHE A 37 6.99 -7.71 19.51
CA PHE A 37 6.61 -8.32 18.22
C PHE A 37 6.83 -9.83 18.14
N LEU A 38 7.41 -10.50 19.12
CA LEU A 38 7.58 -11.95 19.00
C LEU A 38 6.34 -12.66 19.55
N GLY A 39 5.58 -13.26 18.64
CA GLY A 39 4.46 -14.12 19.00
C GLY A 39 4.92 -15.37 19.76
N ILE A 40 3.98 -16.04 20.43
CA ILE A 40 4.23 -17.28 21.19
C ILE A 40 4.79 -18.39 20.28
N ASP A 41 4.45 -18.36 19.00
CA ASP A 41 4.95 -19.26 17.96
C ASP A 41 6.34 -18.88 17.41
N GLY A 42 6.98 -17.86 17.98
CA GLY A 42 8.28 -17.35 17.55
C GLY A 42 8.24 -16.52 16.25
N ARG A 43 7.04 -16.17 15.75
CA ARG A 43 6.90 -15.34 14.54
C ARG A 43 6.71 -13.87 14.90
N ALA A 44 7.18 -12.99 14.01
CA ALA A 44 6.95 -11.56 14.19
C ALA A 44 5.45 -11.25 14.01
N TYR A 45 4.82 -10.68 15.03
CA TYR A 45 3.45 -10.24 15.04
C TYR A 45 3.30 -8.93 15.82
N LYS A 46 2.82 -7.89 15.12
CA LYS A 46 2.41 -6.64 15.76
C LYS A 46 0.91 -6.67 16.02
N SER A 47 0.51 -6.71 17.29
CA SER A 47 -0.90 -6.55 17.62
C SER A 47 -1.39 -5.17 17.19
N PRO A 48 -2.55 -5.07 16.50
CA PRO A 48 -3.18 -3.78 16.22
C PRO A 48 -3.50 -3.03 17.51
N ILE A 49 -3.30 -1.72 17.52
CA ILE A 49 -3.70 -0.91 18.68
C ILE A 49 -5.22 -0.68 18.68
N GLY A 50 -5.81 -0.52 19.87
CA GLY A 50 -7.23 -0.22 20.04
C GLY A 50 -7.63 1.10 19.37
N ARG A 51 -8.78 1.11 18.70
CA ARG A 51 -9.27 2.21 17.85
C ARG A 51 -10.62 2.78 18.31
N ARG A 52 -11.07 2.37 19.50
CA ARG A 52 -12.28 2.91 20.11
C ARG A 52 -11.96 4.23 20.79
N PRO A 53 -12.87 5.21 20.76
CA PRO A 53 -12.70 6.43 21.53
C PRO A 53 -12.41 6.15 23.00
N PRO A 54 -11.52 6.94 23.64
CA PRO A 54 -11.17 6.75 25.04
C PRO A 54 -12.29 7.20 25.98
N GLY A 55 -12.44 6.57 27.14
CA GLY A 55 -13.43 6.95 28.15
C GLY A 55 -14.85 6.44 27.85
N PRO A 56 -15.86 6.83 28.65
CA PRO A 56 -17.23 6.35 28.50
C PRO A 56 -17.88 6.86 27.21
N GLN A 57 -18.85 6.11 26.69
CA GLN A 57 -19.63 6.48 25.51
C GLN A 57 -20.41 7.77 25.77
N THR A 58 -20.39 8.71 24.80
CA THR A 58 -21.00 10.03 24.99
C THR A 58 -22.52 10.06 24.81
N GLY A 59 -23.09 9.09 24.09
CA GLY A 59 -24.50 9.09 23.67
C GLY A 59 -24.80 10.11 22.55
N PHE A 60 -23.80 10.87 22.09
CA PHE A 60 -23.96 11.94 21.12
C PHE A 60 -23.64 11.48 19.69
N SER A 61 -24.44 11.93 18.72
CA SER A 61 -24.22 11.68 17.29
C SER A 61 -23.99 13.00 16.56
N HIS A 62 -22.79 13.18 16.01
CA HIS A 62 -22.47 14.37 15.22
C HIS A 62 -22.86 14.15 13.75
N ALA A 63 -23.77 14.95 13.20
CA ALA A 63 -24.33 14.77 11.85
C ALA A 63 -23.29 14.71 10.71
N ARG A 64 -22.15 15.39 10.86
CA ARG A 64 -21.05 15.38 9.88
C ARG A 64 -20.00 14.29 10.11
N CYS A 65 -20.05 13.55 11.21
CA CYS A 65 -19.10 12.48 11.47
C CYS A 65 -19.62 11.20 10.81
N TYR A 66 -18.84 10.55 9.94
CA TYR A 66 -19.28 9.28 9.34
C TYR A 66 -19.43 8.15 10.37
N MET A 67 -18.83 8.31 11.57
CA MET A 67 -19.05 7.44 12.73
C MET A 67 -20.22 7.90 13.62
N GLY A 68 -21.08 8.81 13.14
CA GLY A 68 -22.22 9.33 13.91
C GLY A 68 -23.16 8.24 14.40
N TRP A 69 -23.27 7.13 13.66
CA TRP A 69 -24.09 5.97 14.02
C TRP A 69 -23.66 5.31 15.34
N SER A 70 -22.41 5.49 15.80
CA SER A 70 -21.93 4.87 17.05
C SER A 70 -22.45 5.55 18.31
N HIS A 71 -23.08 6.73 18.18
CA HIS A 71 -23.50 7.56 19.31
C HIS A 71 -22.37 7.83 20.32
N ASP A 72 -21.12 7.91 19.83
CA ASP A 72 -19.92 8.18 20.65
C ASP A 72 -19.12 9.36 20.09
N CYS A 73 -19.79 10.38 19.57
CA CYS A 73 -19.15 11.55 18.97
C CYS A 73 -18.78 12.63 20.00
N ASP A 74 -17.82 13.47 19.62
CA ASP A 74 -17.61 14.80 20.18
C ASP A 74 -18.54 15.83 19.50
N GLN A 75 -18.83 16.93 20.18
CA GLN A 75 -19.55 18.08 19.59
C GLN A 75 -18.70 18.83 18.55
N GLN A 76 -17.38 18.76 18.66
CA GLN A 76 -16.44 19.41 17.76
C GLN A 76 -16.14 18.52 16.54
N ILE A 77 -16.36 19.07 15.34
CA ILE A 77 -15.87 18.46 14.10
C ILE A 77 -14.37 18.71 13.92
N SER A 78 -13.62 17.70 13.53
CA SER A 78 -12.20 17.85 13.19
C SER A 78 -12.04 18.34 11.76
N GLY A 79 -11.02 19.17 11.51
CA GLY A 79 -10.57 19.56 10.17
C GLY A 79 -9.78 18.47 9.44
N GLU A 80 -10.10 17.20 9.68
CA GLU A 80 -9.32 16.08 9.17
C GLU A 80 -9.49 15.94 7.64
N HIS A 81 -8.36 15.70 6.97
CA HIS A 81 -8.31 15.31 5.57
C HIS A 81 -8.63 13.81 5.46
N PHE A 82 -9.28 13.35 4.38
CA PHE A 82 -9.54 11.91 4.26
C PHE A 82 -8.25 11.05 4.16
N ILE A 83 -7.11 11.67 3.84
CA ILE A 83 -5.76 11.14 4.09
C ILE A 83 -5.06 12.10 5.02
N SER A 84 -4.58 11.62 6.17
CA SER A 84 -3.96 12.48 7.17
C SER A 84 -2.77 13.28 6.64
N ALA A 85 -2.55 14.45 7.25
CA ALA A 85 -1.43 15.32 6.91
C ALA A 85 -0.08 14.59 7.02
N SER A 86 0.07 13.69 8.00
CA SER A 86 1.30 12.90 8.19
C SER A 86 1.64 12.05 6.96
N VAL A 87 0.64 11.43 6.33
CA VAL A 87 0.82 10.67 5.09
C VAL A 87 1.06 11.61 3.92
N LEU A 88 0.26 12.67 3.78
CA LEU A 88 0.39 13.64 2.69
C LEU A 88 1.79 14.29 2.64
N THR A 89 2.43 14.54 3.78
CA THR A 89 3.81 15.04 3.81
C THR A 89 4.83 14.07 3.18
N GLN A 90 4.61 12.76 3.30
CA GLN A 90 5.48 11.74 2.71
C GLN A 90 5.26 11.62 1.21
N LEU A 91 4.03 11.87 0.75
CA LEU A 91 3.63 11.73 -0.65
C LEU A 91 4.23 12.82 -1.57
N GLY A 92 4.94 13.82 -1.02
CA GLY A 92 6.01 14.51 -1.75
C GLY A 92 5.60 15.72 -2.59
N GLY A 93 4.45 16.33 -2.35
CA GLY A 93 4.12 17.62 -2.96
C GLY A 93 2.81 18.21 -2.45
N PRO A 94 2.51 19.50 -2.73
CA PRO A 94 1.28 20.16 -2.32
C PRO A 94 0.03 19.61 -3.02
N LYS A 95 0.17 18.59 -3.88
CA LYS A 95 -0.85 18.15 -4.83
C LYS A 95 -0.93 16.62 -4.91
N VAL A 96 -2.14 16.09 -5.01
CA VAL A 96 -2.48 14.67 -5.17
C VAL A 96 -3.10 14.46 -6.56
N LYS A 97 -2.70 13.41 -7.27
CA LYS A 97 -3.36 13.00 -8.51
C LYS A 97 -4.50 12.04 -8.18
N LEU A 98 -5.67 12.29 -8.73
CA LEU A 98 -6.81 11.39 -8.69
C LEU A 98 -7.12 10.93 -10.11
N ASN A 99 -7.26 9.63 -10.29
CA ASN A 99 -7.63 9.00 -11.57
C ASN A 99 -8.52 7.78 -11.34
N GLY A 100 -9.20 7.33 -12.40
CA GLY A 100 -10.08 6.14 -12.34
C GLY A 100 -11.26 6.26 -11.36
N VAL A 101 -11.52 7.47 -10.89
CA VAL A 101 -12.74 7.86 -10.21
C VAL A 101 -13.86 7.93 -11.26
N PRO A 102 -15.11 7.47 -11.01
CA PRO A 102 -16.16 7.30 -12.04
C PRO A 102 -16.58 8.55 -12.86
N TRP A 103 -16.02 9.72 -12.56
CA TRP A 103 -16.39 11.07 -13.02
C TRP A 103 -15.34 11.80 -13.83
N LEU A 104 -14.19 11.17 -13.87
CA LEU A 104 -13.07 11.58 -14.65
C LEU A 104 -13.09 10.63 -15.84
N ALA A 105 -12.90 11.15 -17.05
CA ALA A 105 -12.75 10.26 -18.19
C ALA A 105 -11.68 9.19 -17.88
N ALA A 106 -11.79 8.00 -18.45
CA ALA A 106 -10.94 6.87 -18.09
C ALA A 106 -9.42 7.18 -18.23
N ASP A 107 -9.08 8.18 -19.03
CA ASP A 107 -7.76 8.73 -19.32
C ASP A 107 -7.47 10.08 -18.63
N GLU A 108 -8.47 10.73 -18.03
CA GLU A 108 -8.32 12.02 -17.38
C GLU A 108 -7.72 11.85 -15.97
N THR A 109 -6.89 12.81 -15.54
CA THR A 109 -6.25 12.82 -14.21
C THR A 109 -6.42 14.21 -13.59
N LYS A 110 -7.04 14.28 -12.42
CA LYS A 110 -7.23 15.55 -11.69
C LYS A 110 -6.14 15.73 -10.66
N ILE A 111 -5.59 16.94 -10.58
CA ILE A 111 -4.57 17.31 -9.60
C ILE A 111 -5.22 18.19 -8.53
N LEU A 112 -5.36 17.69 -7.30
CA LEU A 112 -5.97 18.43 -6.18
C LEU A 112 -4.92 18.93 -5.20
N PRO A 113 -4.99 20.18 -4.70
CA PRO A 113 -4.15 20.61 -3.59
C PRO A 113 -4.49 19.84 -2.31
N ILE A 114 -3.51 19.58 -1.46
CA ILE A 114 -3.71 18.90 -0.16
C ILE A 114 -4.78 19.60 0.68
N SER A 115 -4.78 20.93 0.70
CA SER A 115 -5.73 21.73 1.47
C SER A 115 -7.19 21.54 1.03
N SER A 116 -7.44 21.13 -0.21
CA SER A 116 -8.79 20.79 -0.68
C SER A 116 -9.21 19.36 -0.33
N LEU A 117 -8.37 18.58 0.36
CA LEU A 117 -8.70 17.22 0.80
C LEU A 117 -9.37 17.19 2.19
N THR A 118 -9.51 18.36 2.82
CA THR A 118 -10.18 18.52 4.13
C THR A 118 -11.66 18.18 3.97
N GLY A 119 -12.14 17.16 4.68
CA GLY A 119 -13.51 16.69 4.55
C GLY A 119 -14.45 17.21 5.64
N ASN A 120 -13.93 17.54 6.83
CA ASN A 120 -14.75 17.75 8.03
C ASN A 120 -15.73 16.57 8.26
N ILE A 121 -15.18 15.35 8.20
CA ILE A 121 -15.91 14.07 8.12
C ILE A 121 -15.78 13.20 9.37
N LEU A 122 -14.98 13.63 10.34
CA LEU A 122 -14.80 12.98 11.64
C LEU A 122 -14.91 14.02 12.75
N CYS A 123 -15.57 13.68 13.86
CA CYS A 123 -15.49 14.50 15.07
C CYS A 123 -14.12 14.33 15.73
N LYS A 124 -13.74 15.28 16.60
CA LYS A 124 -12.44 15.28 17.28
C LYS A 124 -12.14 13.95 17.96
N ARG A 125 -13.10 13.43 18.74
CA ARG A 125 -13.00 12.16 19.47
C ARG A 125 -12.73 10.94 18.59
N HIS A 126 -13.46 10.78 17.48
CA HIS A 126 -13.20 9.67 16.54
C HIS A 126 -11.89 9.87 15.76
N ASN A 127 -11.55 11.11 15.42
CA ASN A 127 -10.30 11.40 14.75
C ASN A 127 -9.10 11.05 15.64
N GLU A 128 -9.14 11.44 16.91
CA GLU A 128 -8.13 11.08 17.91
C GLU A 128 -8.01 9.57 18.08
N ALA A 129 -9.14 8.85 18.13
CA ALA A 129 -9.15 7.39 18.20
C ALA A 129 -8.47 6.72 17.00
N PHE A 130 -8.57 7.32 15.81
CA PHE A 130 -7.95 6.80 14.58
C PHE A 130 -6.57 7.39 14.26
N SER A 131 -6.11 8.39 15.00
CA SER A 131 -4.83 9.09 14.76
C SER A 131 -3.61 8.17 14.76
N GLN A 132 -3.68 7.05 15.48
CA GLN A 132 -2.60 6.06 15.51
C GLN A 132 -2.47 5.30 14.20
N LEU A 133 -3.57 5.05 13.48
CA LEU A 133 -3.55 4.48 12.13
C LEU A 133 -2.83 5.44 11.18
N ASP A 134 -3.10 6.73 11.30
CA ASP A 134 -2.45 7.77 10.50
C ASP A 134 -0.96 7.86 10.77
N ALA A 135 -0.57 7.88 12.05
CA ALA A 135 0.83 7.90 12.45
C ALA A 135 1.60 6.67 11.94
N MET A 136 0.98 5.49 12.03
CA MET A 136 1.54 4.24 11.49
C MET A 136 1.69 4.33 9.97
N ALA A 137 0.66 4.78 9.25
CA ALA A 137 0.70 4.91 7.80
C ALA A 137 1.73 5.95 7.34
N GLY A 138 1.85 7.09 8.05
CA GLY A 138 2.88 8.09 7.80
C GLY A 138 4.28 7.48 7.89
N LYS A 139 4.56 6.70 8.95
CA LYS A 139 5.83 5.96 9.08
C LYS A 139 6.03 4.93 7.97
N PHE A 140 4.98 4.23 7.56
CA PHE A 140 5.03 3.24 6.48
C PHE A 140 5.37 3.89 5.12
N PHE A 141 4.72 4.99 4.74
CA PHE A 141 5.03 5.66 3.48
C PHE A 141 6.38 6.36 3.50
N ALA A 142 6.79 6.91 4.65
CA ALA A 142 8.15 7.42 4.84
C ALA A 142 9.20 6.30 4.62
N ALA A 143 8.93 5.10 5.14
CA ALA A 143 9.77 3.92 4.96
C ALA A 143 9.87 3.50 3.49
N LEU A 144 8.73 3.46 2.76
CA LEU A 144 8.74 3.15 1.32
C LEU A 144 9.52 4.20 0.52
N LYS A 145 9.33 5.48 0.82
CA LYS A 145 10.09 6.57 0.20
C LYS A 145 11.58 6.47 0.48
N LEU A 146 11.96 6.25 1.73
CA LEU A 146 13.36 6.08 2.12
C LEU A 146 14.01 4.90 1.40
N ASN A 147 13.29 3.77 1.30
CA ASN A 147 13.78 2.58 0.60
C ASN A 147 13.91 2.84 -0.90
N HIS A 148 12.95 3.53 -1.50
CA HIS A 148 13.01 3.96 -2.89
C HIS A 148 14.22 4.87 -3.11
N ASP A 149 14.31 5.97 -2.36
CA ASP A 149 15.38 6.96 -2.48
C ASP A 149 16.76 6.34 -2.24
N ASP A 150 16.93 5.42 -1.27
CA ASP A 150 18.22 4.74 -1.04
C ASP A 150 18.58 3.73 -2.14
N ILE A 151 17.60 3.19 -2.88
CA ILE A 151 17.84 2.31 -4.03
C ILE A 151 18.20 3.11 -5.28
N PHE A 152 17.62 4.31 -5.44
CA PHE A 152 17.82 5.19 -6.59
C PHE A 152 18.93 6.23 -6.42
N ASP A 153 19.24 6.62 -5.18
CA ASP A 153 20.33 7.55 -4.87
C ASP A 153 21.67 6.84 -5.05
N ARG A 154 22.43 7.37 -6.02
CA ARG A 154 23.72 6.83 -6.45
C ARG A 154 24.89 7.28 -5.56
N LYS A 155 24.66 8.22 -4.63
CA LYS A 155 25.73 8.83 -3.81
C LYS A 155 26.06 8.06 -2.54
N THR A 156 25.13 7.25 -2.06
CA THR A 156 25.34 6.37 -0.91
C THR A 156 26.28 5.21 -1.30
N LEU A 157 27.31 4.94 -0.50
CA LEU A 157 28.21 3.78 -0.64
C LEU A 157 27.77 2.58 0.20
N SER A 158 26.77 2.76 1.07
CA SER A 158 26.29 1.70 1.96
C SER A 158 25.80 0.50 1.16
N ARG A 159 26.11 -0.72 1.57
CA ARG A 159 25.53 -1.95 0.99
C ARG A 159 24.57 -2.62 1.97
N ARG A 160 24.27 -1.94 3.08
CA ARG A 160 23.45 -2.49 4.16
C ARG A 160 22.01 -2.63 3.70
N TRP A 161 21.42 -3.77 4.00
CA TRP A 161 19.99 -3.97 3.84
C TRP A 161 19.26 -3.25 4.95
N LYS A 162 18.08 -2.73 4.61
CA LYS A 162 17.20 -2.09 5.58
C LYS A 162 16.01 -3.01 5.76
N TRP A 163 15.66 -3.21 7.02
CA TRP A 163 14.48 -3.95 7.43
C TRP A 163 13.60 -3.03 8.25
N LEU A 164 12.33 -3.00 7.89
CA LEU A 164 11.31 -2.19 8.54
C LEU A 164 10.11 -3.09 8.82
N LEU A 165 9.40 -2.87 9.92
CA LEU A 165 8.37 -3.77 10.43
C LEU A 165 7.08 -3.01 10.72
N PHE A 166 5.95 -3.48 10.18
CA PHE A 166 4.63 -2.88 10.37
C PHE A 166 3.54 -3.95 10.57
N SER A 167 2.41 -3.55 11.15
CA SER A 167 1.19 -4.39 11.12
C SER A 167 0.52 -4.22 9.76
N GLY A 168 0.28 -5.33 9.09
CA GLY A 168 -0.53 -5.39 7.88
C GLY A 168 -1.99 -5.09 8.18
N GLU A 169 -2.53 -5.51 9.33
CA GLU A 169 -3.92 -5.19 9.70
C GLU A 169 -4.12 -3.69 9.96
N GLU A 170 -3.19 -3.03 10.66
CA GLU A 170 -3.27 -1.57 10.84
C GLU A 170 -3.18 -0.85 9.49
N LEU A 171 -2.35 -1.34 8.56
CA LEU A 171 -2.27 -0.78 7.21
C LEU A 171 -3.58 -0.99 6.43
N GLU A 172 -4.17 -2.17 6.52
CA GLU A 172 -5.45 -2.50 5.91
C GLU A 172 -6.58 -1.61 6.45
N LEU A 173 -6.64 -1.41 7.77
CA LEU A 173 -7.61 -0.55 8.43
C LEU A 173 -7.38 0.93 8.14
N TRP A 174 -6.12 1.36 8.02
CA TRP A 174 -5.82 2.72 7.56
C TRP A 174 -6.32 2.93 6.12
N PHE A 175 -6.12 1.97 5.23
CA PHE A 175 -6.68 2.03 3.87
C PHE A 175 -8.20 2.10 3.89
N LEU A 176 -8.85 1.35 4.78
CA LEU A 176 -10.30 1.36 4.93
C LEU A 176 -10.78 2.73 5.44
N LYS A 177 -10.08 3.30 6.43
CA LYS A 177 -10.30 4.68 6.90
C LYS A 177 -10.22 5.67 5.75
N ALA A 178 -9.18 5.57 4.92
CA ALA A 178 -8.98 6.45 3.78
C ALA A 178 -10.08 6.30 2.73
N ALA A 179 -10.56 5.08 2.48
CA ALA A 179 -11.65 4.80 1.55
C ALA A 179 -12.99 5.38 2.03
N ILE A 180 -13.37 5.12 3.28
CA ILE A 180 -14.58 5.69 3.90
C ILE A 180 -14.48 7.21 3.93
N GLY A 181 -13.30 7.73 4.29
CA GLY A 181 -13.04 9.16 4.34
C GLY A 181 -13.22 9.80 2.96
N LEU A 182 -12.65 9.19 1.91
CA LEU A 182 -12.78 9.65 0.53
C LEU A 182 -14.26 9.71 0.12
N PHE A 183 -15.01 8.64 0.39
CA PHE A 183 -16.43 8.53 0.10
C PHE A 183 -17.26 9.66 0.74
N HIS A 184 -17.05 9.94 2.02
CA HIS A 184 -17.80 10.99 2.75
C HIS A 184 -17.30 12.41 2.55
N SER A 185 -16.07 12.59 2.07
CA SER A 185 -15.44 13.92 1.98
C SER A 185 -16.13 14.87 1.00
N GLY A 186 -16.90 14.34 0.05
CA GLY A 186 -17.44 15.12 -1.07
C GLY A 186 -16.38 15.62 -2.06
N ASN A 187 -15.11 15.23 -1.89
CA ASN A 187 -14.02 15.59 -2.79
C ASN A 187 -13.98 14.74 -4.07
N VAL A 188 -14.78 13.67 -4.10
CA VAL A 188 -15.02 12.83 -5.27
C VAL A 188 -16.47 13.03 -5.72
N ALA A 189 -16.69 13.39 -6.98
CA ALA A 189 -18.02 13.50 -7.59
C ALA A 189 -18.17 12.55 -8.79
N LYS A 190 -19.25 12.64 -9.57
CA LYS A 190 -19.63 12.07 -10.87
C LYS A 190 -20.61 12.98 -11.52
N ASP A 191 -20.22 13.57 -12.66
CA ASP A 191 -21.00 14.56 -13.38
C ASP A 191 -21.49 15.71 -12.48
N LYS A 192 -20.58 16.18 -11.59
CA LYS A 192 -20.81 17.19 -10.53
C LYS A 192 -21.67 16.73 -9.33
N THR A 193 -22.09 15.47 -9.28
CA THR A 193 -22.82 14.86 -8.16
C THR A 193 -21.89 14.07 -7.26
N LYS A 194 -21.92 14.18 -5.93
CA LYS A 194 -20.88 13.55 -5.08
C LYS A 194 -20.93 12.01 -5.18
N LEU A 195 -19.79 11.35 -4.92
CA LEU A 195 -19.73 9.88 -4.87
C LEU A 195 -20.74 9.33 -3.84
N SER A 196 -20.83 9.97 -2.68
CA SER A 196 -21.80 9.65 -1.61
C SER A 196 -23.27 9.77 -2.03
N ASP A 197 -23.56 10.57 -3.08
CA ASP A 197 -24.91 10.83 -3.54
C ASP A 197 -25.33 9.84 -4.65
N THR A 198 -24.36 9.15 -5.26
CA THR A 198 -24.56 8.25 -6.41
C THR A 198 -24.20 6.80 -6.11
N GLN A 199 -23.43 6.56 -5.06
CA GLN A 199 -23.01 5.23 -4.65
C GLN A 199 -23.28 5.01 -3.18
N THR A 200 -23.36 3.75 -2.80
CA THR A 200 -23.35 3.33 -1.39
C THR A 200 -22.02 2.68 -1.02
N ILE A 201 -21.78 2.53 0.27
CA ILE A 201 -20.65 1.79 0.83
C ILE A 201 -21.19 0.74 1.81
N ASN A 202 -20.58 -0.45 1.85
CA ASN A 202 -21.03 -1.51 2.74
C ASN A 202 -20.94 -1.04 4.21
N PRO A 203 -22.06 -1.02 4.97
CA PRO A 203 -22.07 -0.51 6.35
C PRO A 203 -21.18 -1.30 7.31
N GLN A 204 -20.88 -2.57 7.03
CA GLN A 204 -19.97 -3.36 7.86
C GLN A 204 -18.55 -2.76 7.91
N CYS A 205 -18.18 -1.94 6.93
CA CYS A 205 -16.88 -1.26 6.92
C CYS A 205 -16.65 -0.39 8.15
N TYR A 206 -17.72 0.22 8.71
CA TYR A 206 -17.59 1.07 9.89
C TYR A 206 -17.28 0.25 11.15
N ASP A 207 -17.93 -0.90 11.30
CA ASP A 207 -17.66 -1.83 12.41
C ASP A 207 -16.24 -2.39 12.34
N ILE A 208 -15.80 -2.74 11.13
CA ILE A 208 -14.46 -3.26 10.89
C ILE A 208 -13.40 -2.24 11.30
N LEU A 209 -13.63 -0.95 11.05
CA LEU A 209 -12.71 0.11 11.44
C LEU A 209 -12.41 0.14 12.95
N TYR A 210 -13.37 -0.23 13.80
CA TYR A 210 -13.17 -0.29 15.26
C TYR A 210 -12.34 -1.48 15.76
N GLY A 211 -12.11 -2.51 14.95
CA GLY A 211 -11.68 -3.77 15.55
C GLY A 211 -11.70 -4.99 14.64
N GLY A 212 -12.55 -4.97 13.61
CA GLY A 212 -12.84 -6.14 12.80
C GLY A 212 -11.71 -6.51 11.84
N ILE A 213 -11.94 -7.65 11.18
CA ILE A 213 -11.05 -8.23 10.17
C ILE A 213 -11.84 -8.26 8.87
N LEU A 214 -11.23 -7.83 7.76
CA LEU A 214 -11.84 -8.04 6.45
C LEU A 214 -11.80 -9.54 6.11
N PRO A 215 -12.95 -10.19 5.84
CA PRO A 215 -13.00 -11.59 5.46
C PRO A 215 -12.45 -11.77 4.04
N ALA A 216 -11.85 -12.93 3.73
CA ALA A 216 -11.49 -13.22 2.35
C ALA A 216 -12.74 -13.25 1.44
N PRO A 217 -12.66 -12.75 0.19
CA PRO A 217 -11.46 -12.25 -0.50
C PRO A 217 -11.12 -10.78 -0.22
N CYS A 218 -11.85 -10.10 0.67
CA CYS A 218 -11.55 -8.72 1.06
C CYS A 218 -10.24 -8.63 1.85
N GLY A 219 -9.61 -7.46 1.76
CA GLY A 219 -8.32 -7.17 2.37
C GLY A 219 -7.34 -6.54 1.37
N LEU A 220 -6.09 -6.41 1.80
CA LEU A 220 -5.04 -5.75 1.04
C LEU A 220 -4.42 -6.68 -0.01
N TYR A 221 -4.37 -6.20 -1.25
CA TYR A 221 -3.60 -6.79 -2.36
C TYR A 221 -2.49 -5.83 -2.77
N VAL A 222 -1.31 -6.37 -3.09
CA VAL A 222 -0.18 -5.53 -3.52
C VAL A 222 0.47 -6.12 -4.76
N GLU A 223 0.84 -5.24 -5.69
CA GLU A 223 1.57 -5.55 -6.92
C GLU A 223 2.73 -4.55 -7.11
N PRO A 224 3.84 -4.97 -7.75
CA PRO A 224 4.91 -4.04 -8.07
C PRO A 224 4.55 -3.22 -9.31
N ILE A 225 4.98 -1.96 -9.33
CA ILE A 225 4.83 -1.07 -10.48
C ILE A 225 6.16 -0.95 -11.20
N HIS A 226 6.12 -1.09 -12.53
CA HIS A 226 7.30 -0.88 -13.38
C HIS A 226 7.55 0.63 -13.54
N ILE A 227 8.75 1.08 -13.15
CA ILE A 227 9.11 2.50 -12.99
C ILE A 227 9.30 3.28 -14.30
N SER A 228 9.10 2.65 -15.47
CA SER A 228 9.32 3.33 -16.74
C SER A 228 8.40 4.53 -17.00
N GLU A 229 7.32 4.73 -16.25
CA GLU A 229 6.30 5.76 -16.60
C GLU A 229 5.88 6.74 -15.50
N GLN A 230 6.19 6.54 -14.21
CA GLN A 230 5.62 7.40 -13.15
C GLN A 230 6.60 7.66 -12.01
N ILE A 231 7.52 8.60 -12.21
CA ILE A 231 8.38 9.11 -11.13
C ILE A 231 7.53 9.98 -10.19
N ASN A 232 7.51 9.63 -8.90
CA ASN A 232 6.98 10.42 -7.77
C ASN A 232 5.48 10.76 -7.79
N GLN A 233 4.62 9.94 -8.39
CA GLN A 233 3.18 10.23 -8.42
C GLN A 233 2.42 9.38 -7.43
N PHE A 234 1.77 10.06 -6.49
CA PHE A 234 0.73 9.49 -5.65
C PHE A 234 -0.60 9.52 -6.40
N GLN A 235 -1.24 8.35 -6.55
CA GLN A 235 -2.56 8.22 -7.16
C GLN A 235 -3.52 7.47 -6.24
N LEU A 236 -4.77 7.90 -6.24
CA LEU A 236 -5.88 7.19 -5.61
C LEU A 236 -7.00 6.98 -6.62
N GLN A 237 -7.55 5.78 -6.59
CA GLN A 237 -8.62 5.33 -7.45
C GLN A 237 -9.65 4.55 -6.61
N PRO A 238 -10.85 5.09 -6.35
CA PRO A 238 -11.93 4.30 -5.77
C PRO A 238 -12.33 3.22 -6.77
N LEU A 239 -12.67 2.05 -6.26
CA LEU A 239 -13.16 0.93 -7.06
C LEU A 239 -14.66 0.80 -6.82
N SER A 240 -15.42 0.68 -7.89
CA SER A 240 -16.86 0.44 -7.84
C SER A 240 -17.19 -0.99 -8.28
N ASP A 241 -18.35 -1.48 -7.88
CA ASP A 241 -18.91 -2.72 -8.43
C ASP A 241 -19.22 -2.58 -9.94
N ASP A 242 -19.53 -3.70 -10.58
CA ASP A 242 -19.79 -3.74 -12.03
C ASP A 242 -20.95 -2.82 -12.46
N ALA A 243 -21.92 -2.57 -11.56
CA ALA A 243 -23.04 -1.66 -11.78
C ALA A 243 -22.70 -0.18 -11.53
N GLY A 244 -21.54 0.11 -10.94
CA GLY A 244 -21.11 1.45 -10.57
C GLY A 244 -21.95 2.10 -9.45
N GLN A 245 -22.70 1.29 -8.69
CA GLN A 245 -23.65 1.74 -7.64
C GLN A 245 -23.06 1.64 -6.23
N ARG A 246 -21.95 0.91 -6.07
CA ARG A 246 -21.30 0.71 -4.77
C ARG A 246 -19.82 0.93 -4.88
N MET A 247 -19.25 1.61 -3.89
CA MET A 247 -17.80 1.63 -3.70
C MET A 247 -17.41 0.34 -2.97
N VAL A 248 -16.53 -0.45 -3.57
CA VAL A 248 -16.15 -1.79 -3.09
C VAL A 248 -14.67 -1.91 -2.75
N GLY A 249 -13.89 -0.89 -3.08
CA GLY A 249 -12.46 -0.88 -2.83
C GLY A 249 -11.80 0.47 -3.06
N LEU A 250 -10.51 0.52 -2.78
CA LEU A 250 -9.63 1.66 -3.03
C LEU A 250 -8.29 1.16 -3.51
N ARG A 251 -7.84 1.64 -4.67
CA ARG A 251 -6.49 1.43 -5.17
C ARG A 251 -5.66 2.69 -4.96
N MET A 252 -4.44 2.50 -4.51
CA MET A 252 -3.46 3.55 -4.29
C MET A 252 -2.14 3.14 -4.91
N THR A 253 -1.58 4.01 -5.73
CA THR A 253 -0.25 3.85 -6.32
C THR A 253 0.71 4.77 -5.60
N TYR A 254 1.82 4.20 -5.13
CA TYR A 254 2.90 4.97 -4.51
C TYR A 254 4.26 4.33 -4.76
N MET A 255 5.17 5.10 -5.37
CA MET A 255 6.53 4.69 -5.69
C MET A 255 6.55 3.37 -6.49
N SER A 256 7.04 2.29 -5.88
CA SER A 256 7.24 1.00 -6.54
C SER A 256 6.07 0.03 -6.40
N PHE A 257 4.96 0.42 -5.76
CA PHE A 257 3.87 -0.48 -5.42
C PHE A 257 2.49 0.12 -5.73
N ALA A 258 1.60 -0.74 -6.21
CA ALA A 258 0.15 -0.51 -6.21
C ALA A 258 -0.48 -1.35 -5.11
N LEU A 259 -1.22 -0.68 -4.24
CA LEU A 259 -1.91 -1.25 -3.09
C LEU A 259 -3.41 -1.16 -3.38
N THR A 260 -4.10 -2.29 -3.39
CA THR A 260 -5.54 -2.38 -3.64
C THR A 260 -6.22 -2.95 -2.40
N LEU A 261 -7.06 -2.16 -1.74
CA LEU A 261 -7.94 -2.64 -0.68
C LEU A 261 -9.29 -3.01 -1.29
N LEU A 262 -9.78 -4.21 -1.01
CA LEU A 262 -11.16 -4.63 -1.26
C LEU A 262 -11.89 -4.78 0.07
N PHE A 263 -13.13 -4.31 0.19
CA PHE A 263 -13.82 -4.29 1.48
C PHE A 263 -15.32 -4.63 1.45
N ASP A 264 -15.91 -4.93 0.29
CA ASP A 264 -17.30 -5.40 0.21
C ASP A 264 -17.37 -6.90 -0.13
N PRO A 265 -17.58 -7.82 0.83
CA PRO A 265 -17.61 -9.26 0.54
C PRO A 265 -18.76 -9.67 -0.38
N ALA A 266 -19.80 -8.84 -0.52
CA ALA A 266 -20.95 -9.10 -1.39
C ALA A 266 -20.74 -8.54 -2.82
N ALA A 267 -19.58 -7.97 -3.13
CA ALA A 267 -19.28 -7.45 -4.45
C ALA A 267 -18.63 -8.52 -5.34
N THR A 268 -18.95 -8.45 -6.63
CA THR A 268 -18.13 -9.05 -7.68
C THR A 268 -16.97 -8.11 -7.98
N TYR A 269 -15.76 -8.68 -8.03
CA TYR A 269 -14.56 -7.95 -8.34
C TYR A 269 -14.08 -8.37 -9.73
N GLY A 270 -13.88 -7.41 -10.62
CA GLY A 270 -13.28 -7.69 -11.92
C GLY A 270 -11.89 -8.33 -11.79
N PRO A 271 -11.42 -9.08 -12.80
CA PRO A 271 -10.12 -9.77 -12.76
C PRO A 271 -8.95 -8.83 -12.45
N SER A 272 -9.01 -7.58 -12.91
CA SER A 272 -8.02 -6.54 -12.65
C SER A 272 -7.85 -6.18 -11.16
N ALA A 273 -8.83 -6.53 -10.31
CA ALA A 273 -8.79 -6.25 -8.88
C ALA A 273 -7.89 -7.22 -8.12
N THR A 274 -7.79 -8.48 -8.55
CA THR A 274 -7.14 -9.57 -7.79
C THR A 274 -6.09 -10.37 -8.57
N VAL A 275 -6.20 -10.48 -9.91
CA VAL A 275 -5.31 -11.31 -10.72
C VAL A 275 -3.88 -10.76 -10.71
N SER A 276 -2.90 -11.65 -10.55
CA SER A 276 -1.45 -11.33 -10.50
C SER A 276 -1.01 -10.44 -9.32
N LYS A 277 -1.88 -10.25 -8.32
CA LYS A 277 -1.57 -9.50 -7.10
C LYS A 277 -1.35 -10.45 -5.92
N THR A 278 -0.53 -10.03 -4.97
CA THR A 278 -0.34 -10.80 -3.74
C THR A 278 -1.31 -10.32 -2.67
N TYR A 279 -2.19 -11.21 -2.22
CA TYR A 279 -3.07 -10.98 -1.08
C TYR A 279 -2.29 -11.01 0.24
N ARG A 280 -2.46 -9.96 1.05
CA ARG A 280 -1.84 -9.77 2.38
C ARG A 280 -0.37 -10.22 2.42
N PRO A 281 0.52 -9.57 1.63
CA PRO A 281 1.90 -10.00 1.53
C PRO A 281 2.61 -9.88 2.89
N SER A 282 3.54 -10.78 3.17
CA SER A 282 4.40 -10.68 4.36
C SER A 282 5.57 -9.72 4.12
N TYR A 283 5.97 -9.52 2.87
CA TYR A 283 7.16 -8.75 2.53
C TYR A 283 6.94 -7.90 1.28
N LEU A 284 7.32 -6.62 1.38
CA LEU A 284 7.49 -5.72 0.26
C LEU A 284 9.00 -5.47 0.07
N MET A 285 9.53 -5.86 -1.07
CA MET A 285 10.97 -5.80 -1.35
C MET A 285 11.26 -4.83 -2.49
N VAL A 286 12.20 -3.92 -2.24
CA VAL A 286 12.74 -3.01 -3.25
C VAL A 286 14.21 -3.36 -3.44
N ARG A 287 14.62 -3.70 -4.67
CA ARG A 287 16.00 -4.14 -4.92
C ARG A 287 16.58 -3.60 -6.22
N ASN A 288 17.90 -3.43 -6.20
CA ASN A 288 18.72 -3.25 -7.39
C ASN A 288 19.88 -4.26 -7.36
N ALA A 289 20.80 -4.18 -8.33
CA ALA A 289 21.96 -5.07 -8.41
C ALA A 289 22.87 -5.09 -7.15
N LYS A 290 22.80 -4.07 -6.28
CA LYS A 290 23.70 -3.90 -5.14
C LYS A 290 23.02 -4.01 -3.77
N ARG A 291 21.70 -3.81 -3.69
CA ARG A 291 20.97 -3.59 -2.44
C ARG A 291 19.59 -4.22 -2.48
N THR A 292 19.09 -4.53 -1.29
CA THR A 292 17.71 -4.95 -1.06
C THR A 292 17.24 -4.30 0.23
N HIS A 293 16.07 -3.66 0.18
CA HIS A 293 15.37 -3.20 1.37
C HIS A 293 14.04 -3.93 1.46
N THR A 294 13.68 -4.28 2.69
CA THR A 294 12.52 -5.11 2.98
C THR A 294 11.65 -4.39 4.00
N VAL A 295 10.37 -4.24 3.65
CA VAL A 295 9.31 -3.92 4.60
C VAL A 295 8.59 -5.22 4.92
N MET A 296 8.61 -5.62 6.18
CA MET A 296 7.89 -6.77 6.69
C MET A 296 6.51 -6.31 7.20
N LEU A 297 5.46 -6.93 6.68
CA LEU A 297 4.09 -6.78 7.14
C LEU A 297 3.71 -8.02 7.95
N THR A 298 3.43 -7.81 9.21
CA THR A 298 2.96 -8.86 10.11
C THR A 298 1.45 -8.92 10.04
N TRP A 299 0.87 -10.12 10.19
CA TRP A 299 -0.58 -10.22 10.35
C TRP A 299 -0.95 -11.37 11.24
N THR A 300 -2.15 -11.32 11.80
CA THR A 300 -2.71 -12.30 12.74
C THR A 300 -2.45 -13.70 12.20
N PRO A 301 -1.99 -14.63 13.05
CA PRO A 301 -1.81 -16.03 12.67
C PRO A 301 -3.16 -16.64 12.26
N THR A 302 -3.53 -16.53 11.00
CA THR A 302 -4.62 -17.31 10.42
C THR A 302 -4.08 -18.69 10.07
N THR A 303 -4.85 -19.73 10.38
CA THR A 303 -4.53 -21.12 10.01
C THR A 303 -4.28 -21.22 8.51
N SER A 304 -3.04 -21.49 8.12
CA SER A 304 -2.64 -22.02 6.81
C SER A 304 -2.92 -21.15 5.58
N THR A 305 -2.26 -19.99 5.47
CA THR A 305 -1.93 -19.44 4.14
C THR A 305 -0.46 -19.03 4.14
N MET A 306 0.35 -19.68 3.29
CA MET A 306 1.65 -19.12 2.93
C MET A 306 1.39 -17.76 2.31
N ARG A 307 1.90 -16.70 2.94
CA ARG A 307 1.74 -15.33 2.46
C ARG A 307 2.86 -14.99 1.50
N GLY A 308 2.53 -14.29 0.42
CA GLY A 308 3.47 -14.02 -0.66
C GLY A 308 4.46 -12.88 -0.37
N VAL A 309 5.41 -12.73 -1.29
CA VAL A 309 6.41 -11.67 -1.33
C VAL A 309 6.15 -10.81 -2.56
N VAL A 310 6.09 -9.48 -2.41
CA VAL A 310 5.98 -8.56 -3.54
C VAL A 310 7.32 -7.86 -3.81
N ARG A 311 7.75 -7.82 -5.07
CA ARG A 311 9.11 -7.39 -5.45
C ARG A 311 9.11 -6.32 -6.51
N ALA A 312 9.77 -5.21 -6.22
CA ALA A 312 10.10 -4.17 -7.19
C ALA A 312 11.57 -4.31 -7.64
N SER A 313 11.73 -4.81 -8.89
CA SER A 313 12.94 -5.00 -9.68
C SER A 313 13.55 -3.75 -10.33
N PHE A 314 14.76 -3.29 -9.97
CA PHE A 314 15.44 -2.21 -10.72
C PHE A 314 16.81 -2.61 -11.27
N TRP A 315 16.86 -2.79 -12.59
CA TRP A 315 18.06 -3.14 -13.35
C TRP A 315 18.33 -2.09 -14.43
N LYS A 316 19.59 -1.85 -14.80
CA LYS A 316 19.89 -1.01 -15.97
C LYS A 316 19.52 -1.77 -17.25
N SER A 317 19.11 -1.06 -18.30
CA SER A 317 18.88 -1.68 -19.62
C SER A 317 20.13 -2.39 -20.17
N THR A 318 21.34 -1.95 -19.79
CA THR A 318 22.60 -2.62 -20.13
C THR A 318 22.81 -3.96 -19.42
N ASP A 319 22.17 -4.18 -18.27
CA ASP A 319 22.25 -5.43 -17.50
C ASP A 319 21.18 -6.44 -17.98
N CYS A 320 20.15 -5.97 -18.68
CA CYS A 320 19.10 -6.83 -19.26
C CYS A 320 19.63 -7.68 -20.43
N VAL A 321 20.66 -7.19 -21.14
CA VAL A 321 21.30 -7.93 -22.23
C VAL A 321 22.04 -9.15 -21.69
N THR A 322 22.71 -9.05 -20.55
CA THR A 322 23.46 -10.18 -19.98
C THR A 322 22.57 -11.23 -19.31
N ALA A 323 21.38 -10.86 -18.82
CA ALA A 323 20.45 -11.82 -18.21
C ALA A 323 19.73 -12.71 -19.25
N ARG A 324 19.54 -12.25 -20.50
CA ARG A 324 18.92 -13.08 -21.56
C ARG A 324 19.87 -14.09 -22.21
N PHE A 325 21.18 -13.98 -22.02
CA PHE A 325 22.15 -14.91 -22.63
C PHE A 325 22.50 -16.13 -21.77
N SER A 326 22.01 -16.23 -20.53
CA SER A 326 22.23 -17.42 -19.69
C SER A 326 21.14 -18.50 -19.80
N GLU A 327 20.08 -18.28 -20.58
CA GLU A 327 18.99 -19.25 -20.79
C GLU A 327 18.85 -19.74 -22.24
N ALA A 328 19.74 -19.34 -23.15
CA ALA A 328 19.77 -19.89 -24.50
C ALA A 328 20.77 -21.05 -24.57
N GLY A 329 20.24 -22.27 -24.59
CA GLY A 329 20.99 -23.48 -24.91
C GLY A 329 21.73 -23.36 -26.25
N ALA A 330 22.86 -24.03 -26.32
CA ALA A 330 23.77 -24.06 -27.46
C ALA A 330 23.05 -24.34 -28.79
N CYS A 331 23.11 -23.38 -29.72
CA CYS A 331 22.97 -23.62 -31.15
C CYS A 331 24.18 -22.99 -31.85
N SER A 332 25.04 -23.85 -32.37
CA SER A 332 26.18 -23.53 -33.22
C SER A 332 25.72 -23.11 -34.62
N GLY A 333 26.18 -21.97 -35.11
CA GLY A 333 26.03 -21.56 -36.50
C GLY A 333 26.72 -20.23 -36.76
N GLY A 334 27.79 -20.22 -37.55
CA GLY A 334 28.62 -19.06 -37.83
C GLY A 334 28.01 -18.07 -38.83
N GLY A 335 28.55 -16.85 -38.83
CA GLY A 335 28.24 -15.84 -39.84
C GLY A 335 28.63 -14.42 -39.41
N SER A 336 29.79 -13.98 -39.88
CA SER A 336 30.26 -12.61 -40.21
C SER A 336 29.79 -11.38 -39.43
N GLU A 337 30.78 -10.62 -38.95
CA GLU A 337 30.71 -9.23 -38.48
C GLU A 337 30.15 -8.26 -39.54
N GLU A 338 29.23 -7.38 -39.12
CA GLU A 338 28.99 -6.11 -39.81
C GLU A 338 28.69 -5.01 -38.78
N VAL A 339 29.53 -3.97 -38.80
CA VAL A 339 29.43 -2.79 -37.94
C VAL A 339 28.56 -1.76 -38.65
N ILE A 340 27.36 -1.47 -38.16
CA ILE A 340 26.58 -0.30 -38.60
C ILE A 340 25.96 0.42 -37.39
N SER A 341 26.18 1.73 -37.39
CA SER A 341 25.69 2.72 -36.43
C SER A 341 24.21 3.07 -36.67
N GLY A 342 23.52 3.56 -35.64
CA GLY A 342 22.24 4.27 -35.81
C GLY A 342 21.04 3.64 -35.13
N ARG A 343 20.07 4.49 -34.80
CA ARG A 343 19.00 4.31 -33.81
C ARG A 343 17.71 3.71 -34.40
N VAL A 344 16.86 3.29 -33.44
CA VAL A 344 15.39 3.08 -33.48
C VAL A 344 14.95 1.66 -33.82
N TRP A 345 14.59 0.90 -32.79
CA TRP A 345 13.78 -0.32 -32.92
C TRP A 345 12.32 0.00 -32.57
N SER A 346 11.47 -0.02 -33.59
CA SER A 346 10.04 -0.31 -33.46
C SER A 346 9.89 -1.77 -33.88
N MET A 347 9.48 -2.65 -32.97
CA MET A 347 9.22 -4.05 -33.29
C MET A 347 7.79 -4.38 -32.90
N SER A 348 6.90 -4.32 -33.90
CA SER A 348 5.59 -4.96 -33.86
C SER A 348 5.78 -6.46 -34.06
N CYS A 349 5.37 -7.27 -33.10
CA CYS A 349 5.30 -8.72 -33.29
C CYS A 349 3.99 -9.06 -34.02
N HIS A 350 4.09 -9.73 -35.15
CA HIS A 350 3.03 -10.58 -35.70
C HIS A 350 3.57 -12.01 -35.74
N LEU A 351 2.82 -12.91 -35.10
CA LEU A 351 2.92 -14.38 -35.19
C LEU A 351 2.60 -14.83 -36.64
N PRO A 352 3.12 -15.96 -37.14
CA PRO A 352 3.00 -17.30 -36.55
C PRO A 352 4.28 -17.89 -35.95
#